data_AF-A0A1C4U0D7-F1
#
_entry.id   AF-A0A1C4U0D7-F1
#
_cell.length_a   1.000
_cell.length_b   1.000
_cell.length_c   1.000
_cell.angle_alpha   90.00
_cell.angle_beta   90.00
_cell.angle_gamma   90.00
#
_symmetry.space_group_name_H-M   'P 1'
#
loop_
_entity.id
_entity.type
_entity.pdbx_description
1 polymer ?
#
loop_
_entity_poly.entity_id
_entity_poly.type
_entity_poly.pdbx_seq_one_letter_code
_entity_poly.pdbx_strand_id
1 'polypeptide(L)'
;MARSEKVDYREVVRPYLVGEDVAEHPAQQPRRWIIDFGQRPLEATLRYPAAIKIVRERVKPVRETNKDRFRRENWWSFGRPYTAIRAALAGLPRYIAAGRVGKRLLLTWCEPWTCPSDLVYVFAFDDDYSMGVLSSSTHSAWAWSQSSTLKGDLRYTPTSAFLPFPWPYPVTDEQRERVAEASRRMISRRQEICAEQQFGLTRLYNLVDEGAYADLRKLHRELDEAVAACYGWPKSIAQDKHEIARRLFALNAEIAAGQRAYDPFAGRDGRSVAQQLGLPVD
;
A
#
# COMPACT_ATOMS: atom_id res chain seq x y z
N MET A 1 19.29 -6.87 -44.69
CA MET A 1 18.87 -7.59 -43.46
C MET A 1 18.70 -6.57 -42.36
N ALA A 2 17.45 -6.21 -42.05
CA ALA A 2 17.15 -5.26 -40.98
C ALA A 2 17.60 -5.86 -39.64
N ARG A 3 18.47 -5.15 -38.91
CA ARG A 3 18.78 -5.46 -37.51
C ARG A 3 17.44 -5.58 -36.78
N SER A 4 17.14 -6.77 -36.24
CA SER A 4 16.04 -6.94 -35.30
C SER A 4 16.32 -5.99 -34.14
N GLU A 5 15.56 -4.90 -34.06
CA GLU A 5 15.60 -4.00 -32.92
C GLU A 5 15.28 -4.85 -31.67
N LYS A 6 16.24 -4.93 -30.75
CA LYS A 6 16.11 -5.77 -29.56
C LYS A 6 15.02 -5.16 -28.68
N VAL A 7 13.83 -5.75 -28.71
CA VAL A 7 12.67 -5.27 -27.94
C VAL A 7 12.93 -5.42 -26.45
N ASP A 8 12.75 -4.35 -25.67
CA ASP A 8 12.85 -4.39 -24.22
C ASP A 8 11.55 -4.90 -23.59
N TYR A 9 11.55 -6.16 -23.16
CA TYR A 9 10.40 -6.78 -22.51
C TYR A 9 10.06 -6.18 -21.14
N ARG A 10 10.94 -5.38 -20.50
CA ARG A 10 10.63 -4.70 -19.23
C ARG A 10 9.46 -3.72 -19.35
N GLU A 11 9.14 -3.28 -20.56
CA GLU A 11 7.97 -2.44 -20.85
C GLU A 11 6.61 -3.14 -20.61
N VAL A 12 6.59 -4.47 -20.67
CA VAL A 12 5.34 -5.27 -20.61
C VAL A 12 5.42 -6.49 -19.70
N VAL A 13 6.62 -6.91 -19.27
CA VAL A 13 6.83 -8.00 -18.32
C VAL A 13 7.29 -7.39 -17.01
N ARG A 14 6.37 -7.32 -16.05
CA ARG A 14 6.53 -6.58 -14.79
C ARG A 14 6.58 -7.55 -13.60
N PRO A 15 7.33 -7.24 -12.53
CA PRO A 15 7.25 -7.98 -11.29
C PRO A 15 5.81 -7.96 -10.77
N TYR A 16 5.30 -9.09 -10.31
CA TYR A 16 3.92 -9.25 -9.85
C TYR A 16 3.90 -9.52 -8.35
N LEU A 17 3.42 -8.55 -7.58
CA LEU A 17 3.40 -8.61 -6.13
C LEU A 17 2.06 -9.12 -5.62
N VAL A 18 2.08 -10.19 -4.83
CA VAL A 18 0.91 -10.70 -4.12
C VAL A 18 1.06 -10.53 -2.61
N GLY A 19 -0.04 -10.66 -1.85
CA GLY A 19 -0.01 -10.53 -0.39
C GLY A 19 0.95 -11.51 0.29
N GLU A 20 1.11 -12.72 -0.25
CA GLU A 20 2.08 -13.71 0.23
C GLU A 20 3.54 -13.21 0.12
N ASP A 21 3.87 -12.43 -0.91
CA ASP A 21 5.21 -11.88 -1.07
C ASP A 21 5.49 -10.83 0.02
N VAL A 22 4.50 -10.00 0.36
CA VAL A 22 4.61 -9.02 1.46
C VAL A 22 4.74 -9.71 2.82
N ALA A 23 4.00 -10.80 3.01
CA ALA A 23 3.88 -11.50 4.28
C ALA A 23 5.05 -12.45 4.56
N GLU A 24 5.48 -13.22 3.57
CA GLU A 24 6.35 -14.39 3.76
C GLU A 24 7.74 -14.25 3.11
N HIS A 25 7.91 -13.36 2.12
CA HIS A 25 9.23 -13.19 1.50
C HIS A 25 10.18 -12.44 2.44
N PRO A 26 11.43 -12.91 2.65
CA PRO A 26 12.42 -12.25 3.50
C PRO A 26 12.71 -10.79 3.10
N ALA A 27 12.73 -10.49 1.80
CA ALA A 27 12.90 -9.12 1.29
C ALA A 27 11.58 -8.40 0.94
N GLN A 28 10.42 -9.02 1.20
CA GLN A 28 9.09 -8.51 0.80
C GLN A 28 8.98 -8.15 -0.69
N GLN A 29 9.63 -8.95 -1.55
CA GLN A 29 9.75 -8.70 -2.99
C GLN A 29 8.88 -9.67 -3.79
N PRO A 30 8.39 -9.25 -4.97
CA PRO A 30 7.62 -10.10 -5.87
C PRO A 30 8.46 -11.30 -6.35
N ARG A 31 7.90 -12.50 -6.24
CA ARG A 31 8.52 -13.73 -6.79
C ARG A 31 8.01 -14.11 -8.18
N ARG A 32 6.96 -13.44 -8.64
CA ARG A 32 6.25 -13.75 -9.88
C ARG A 32 6.36 -12.59 -10.86
N TRP A 33 6.03 -12.87 -12.11
CA TRP A 33 6.00 -11.90 -13.20
C TRP A 33 4.65 -11.91 -13.88
N ILE A 34 4.23 -10.76 -14.41
CA ILE A 34 2.97 -10.61 -15.14
C ILE A 34 3.21 -9.90 -16.46
N ILE A 35 2.44 -10.29 -17.48
CA ILE A 35 2.38 -9.57 -18.75
C ILE A 35 1.32 -8.48 -18.62
N ASP A 36 1.76 -7.23 -18.62
CA ASP A 36 0.97 -6.03 -18.51
C ASP A 36 1.21 -5.14 -19.75
N PHE A 37 0.33 -5.24 -20.73
CA PHE A 37 0.38 -4.36 -21.90
C PHE A 37 -0.11 -2.92 -21.58
N GLY A 38 -0.60 -2.66 -20.37
CA GLY A 38 -1.19 -1.38 -19.99
C GLY A 38 -2.43 -1.07 -20.82
N GLN A 39 -2.48 0.15 -21.35
CA GLN A 39 -3.58 0.63 -22.21
C GLN A 39 -3.26 0.51 -23.71
N ARG A 40 -2.22 -0.26 -24.08
CA ARG A 40 -1.81 -0.40 -25.49
C ARG A 40 -2.90 -1.11 -26.31
N PRO A 41 -3.17 -0.65 -27.54
CA PRO A 41 -4.02 -1.39 -28.48
C PRO A 41 -3.33 -2.69 -28.91
N LEU A 42 -4.09 -3.66 -29.43
CA LEU A 42 -3.60 -4.99 -29.78
C LEU A 42 -2.39 -4.91 -30.74
N GLU A 43 -2.45 -4.02 -31.71
CA GLU A 43 -1.43 -3.81 -32.74
C GLU A 43 -0.08 -3.45 -32.10
N ALA A 44 -0.10 -2.57 -31.10
CA ALA A 44 1.10 -2.17 -30.37
C ALA A 44 1.68 -3.32 -29.52
N THR A 45 0.87 -4.29 -29.09
CA THR A 45 1.35 -5.47 -28.37
C THR A 45 2.12 -6.44 -29.26
N LEU A 46 1.93 -6.39 -30.59
CA LEU A 46 2.63 -7.25 -31.54
C LEU A 46 4.14 -6.98 -31.60
N ARG A 47 4.59 -5.80 -31.12
CA ARG A 47 6.00 -5.51 -30.87
C ARG A 47 6.64 -6.50 -29.88
N TYR A 48 5.84 -7.16 -29.03
CA TYR A 48 6.27 -8.11 -28.01
C TYR A 48 5.84 -9.55 -28.35
N PRO A 49 6.39 -10.17 -29.40
CA PRO A 49 5.86 -11.42 -29.97
C PRO A 49 5.79 -12.58 -28.96
N ALA A 50 6.77 -12.72 -28.07
CA ALA A 50 6.76 -13.78 -27.06
C ALA A 50 5.67 -13.56 -26.00
N ALA A 51 5.47 -12.31 -25.55
CA ALA A 51 4.49 -11.97 -24.54
C ALA A 51 3.06 -12.13 -25.08
N ILE A 52 2.77 -11.58 -26.27
CA ILE A 52 1.44 -11.68 -26.85
C ILE A 52 1.08 -13.12 -27.25
N LYS A 53 2.08 -13.94 -27.63
CA LYS A 53 1.88 -15.37 -27.86
C LYS A 53 1.38 -16.07 -26.60
N ILE A 54 2.03 -15.87 -25.45
CA ILE A 54 1.59 -16.45 -24.17
C ILE A 54 0.16 -16.02 -23.83
N VAL A 55 -0.15 -14.73 -23.96
CA VAL A 55 -1.49 -14.21 -23.65
C VAL A 55 -2.54 -14.77 -24.62
N ARG A 56 -2.20 -14.91 -25.91
CA ARG A 56 -3.09 -15.51 -26.91
C ARG A 56 -3.36 -16.99 -26.66
N GLU A 57 -2.35 -17.76 -26.27
CA GLU A 57 -2.48 -19.19 -26.02
C GLU A 57 -3.18 -19.51 -24.70
N ARG A 58 -2.91 -18.72 -23.65
CA ARG A 58 -3.36 -19.04 -22.27
C ARG A 58 -4.53 -18.20 -21.77
N VAL A 59 -4.69 -16.97 -22.24
CA VAL A 59 -5.70 -16.03 -21.71
C VAL A 59 -6.88 -15.87 -22.67
N LYS A 60 -6.63 -15.79 -23.98
CA LYS A 60 -7.69 -15.59 -24.98
C LYS A 60 -8.79 -16.67 -24.93
N PRO A 61 -8.50 -17.99 -24.88
CA PRO A 61 -9.55 -19.01 -24.91
C PRO A 61 -10.51 -18.92 -23.70
N VAL A 62 -10.01 -18.47 -22.55
CA VAL A 62 -10.82 -18.26 -21.34
C VAL A 62 -11.63 -16.96 -21.44
N ARG A 63 -11.09 -15.92 -22.08
CA ARG A 63 -11.75 -14.60 -22.16
C ARG A 63 -12.74 -14.45 -23.30
N GLU A 64 -12.56 -15.18 -24.40
CA GLU A 64 -13.46 -15.08 -25.56
C GLU A 64 -14.90 -15.54 -25.25
N THR A 65 -15.08 -16.36 -24.21
CA THR A 65 -16.39 -16.79 -23.70
C THR A 65 -16.89 -15.96 -22.52
N ASN A 66 -16.16 -14.91 -22.11
CA ASN A 66 -16.51 -14.09 -20.95
C ASN A 66 -17.77 -13.25 -21.23
N LYS A 67 -18.68 -13.19 -20.24
CA LYS A 67 -19.91 -12.38 -20.31
C LYS A 67 -19.61 -10.89 -20.44
N ASP A 68 -18.53 -10.43 -19.82
CA ASP A 68 -18.07 -9.05 -19.90
C ASP A 68 -17.50 -8.75 -21.30
N ARG A 69 -18.19 -7.86 -22.04
CA ARG A 69 -17.83 -7.47 -23.40
C ARG A 69 -16.40 -6.90 -23.49
N PHE A 70 -16.02 -6.05 -22.54
CA PHE A 70 -14.70 -5.42 -22.55
C PHE A 70 -13.60 -6.47 -22.42
N ARG A 71 -13.73 -7.41 -21.47
CA ARG A 71 -12.75 -8.51 -21.29
C ARG A 71 -12.67 -9.45 -22.48
N ARG A 72 -13.81 -9.69 -23.15
CA ARG A 72 -13.91 -10.55 -24.32
C ARG A 72 -13.23 -9.93 -25.54
N GLU A 73 -13.54 -8.67 -25.84
CA GLU A 73 -13.01 -7.95 -27.00
C GLU A 73 -11.56 -7.50 -26.79
N ASN A 74 -11.17 -7.18 -25.55
CA ASN A 74 -9.81 -6.75 -25.17
C ASN A 74 -9.07 -7.86 -24.41
N TRP A 75 -9.12 -9.10 -24.91
CA TRP A 75 -8.58 -10.28 -24.23
C TRP A 75 -7.09 -10.18 -23.88
N TRP A 76 -6.33 -9.30 -24.53
CA TRP A 76 -4.91 -9.06 -24.24
C TRP A 76 -4.66 -8.08 -23.09
N SER A 77 -5.63 -7.22 -22.74
CA SER A 77 -5.50 -6.17 -21.72
C SER A 77 -6.08 -6.61 -20.39
N PHE A 78 -5.68 -6.00 -19.27
CA PHE A 78 -6.34 -6.29 -17.99
C PHE A 78 -7.81 -5.87 -18.03
N GLY A 79 -8.67 -6.70 -17.42
CA GLY A 79 -10.11 -6.46 -17.43
C GLY A 79 -10.54 -5.16 -16.72
N ARG A 80 -9.64 -4.57 -15.92
CA ARG A 80 -9.66 -3.16 -15.55
C ARG A 80 -8.25 -2.61 -15.79
N PRO A 81 -8.06 -1.55 -16.57
CA PRO A 81 -6.72 -1.08 -16.96
C PRO A 81 -5.91 -0.39 -15.83
N TYR A 82 -6.46 -0.32 -14.61
CA TYR A 82 -5.84 0.30 -13.43
C TYR A 82 -5.37 1.74 -13.66
N THR A 83 -6.10 2.52 -14.46
CA THR A 83 -5.73 3.88 -14.88
C THR A 83 -5.52 4.83 -13.71
N ALA A 84 -6.44 4.84 -12.75
CA ALA A 84 -6.34 5.69 -11.56
C ALA A 84 -5.08 5.36 -10.73
N ILE A 85 -4.75 4.08 -10.55
CA ILE A 85 -3.53 3.67 -9.84
C ILE A 85 -2.29 4.10 -10.62
N ARG A 86 -2.25 3.89 -11.94
CA ARG A 86 -1.12 4.30 -12.77
C ARG A 86 -0.91 5.81 -12.73
N ALA A 87 -1.99 6.59 -12.76
CA ALA A 87 -1.94 8.05 -12.66
C ALA A 87 -1.43 8.49 -11.28
N ALA A 88 -1.94 7.90 -10.20
CA ALA A 88 -1.51 8.21 -8.84
C ALA A 88 -0.05 7.82 -8.56
N LEU A 89 0.49 6.81 -9.25
CA LEU A 89 1.88 6.38 -9.13
C LEU A 89 2.84 7.08 -10.10
N ALA A 90 2.33 7.85 -11.06
CA ALA A 90 3.16 8.50 -12.06
C ALA A 90 4.08 9.53 -11.39
N GLY A 91 5.38 9.43 -11.65
CA GLY A 91 6.39 10.34 -11.10
C GLY A 91 6.87 10.00 -9.68
N LEU A 92 6.18 9.13 -8.94
CA LEU A 92 6.66 8.67 -7.65
C LEU A 92 7.86 7.73 -7.82
N PRO A 93 8.94 7.86 -7.02
CA PRO A 93 10.09 6.97 -7.08
C PRO A 93 9.81 5.60 -6.44
N ARG A 94 8.78 5.50 -5.60
CA ARG A 94 8.33 4.30 -4.88
C ARG A 94 6.91 4.52 -4.36
N TYR A 95 6.25 3.45 -3.93
CA TYR A 95 4.93 3.51 -3.28
C TYR A 95 4.81 2.48 -2.16
N ILE A 96 3.77 2.61 -1.34
CA ILE A 96 3.50 1.68 -0.24
C ILE A 96 2.49 0.63 -0.69
N ALA A 97 2.77 -0.64 -0.42
CA ALA A 97 1.86 -1.75 -0.67
C ALA A 97 1.49 -2.47 0.63
N ALA A 98 0.24 -2.97 0.70
CA ALA A 98 -0.21 -3.82 1.81
C ALA A 98 -1.10 -4.96 1.34
N GLY A 99 -0.96 -6.13 1.95
CA GLY A 99 -1.90 -7.23 1.77
C GLY A 99 -3.30 -6.88 2.32
N ARG A 100 -4.36 -7.35 1.64
CA ARG A 100 -5.75 -7.08 2.03
C ARG A 100 -6.20 -7.76 3.32
N VAL A 101 -5.66 -8.95 3.61
CA VAL A 101 -6.10 -9.79 4.74
C VAL A 101 -4.91 -10.26 5.55
N GLY A 102 -5.02 -10.20 6.87
CA GLY A 102 -4.08 -10.84 7.79
C GLY A 102 -4.29 -10.39 9.24
N LYS A 103 -3.62 -11.05 10.18
CA LYS A 103 -3.60 -10.65 11.61
C LYS A 103 -3.10 -9.21 11.81
N ARG A 104 -2.31 -8.69 10.87
CA ARG A 104 -1.73 -7.34 10.90
C ARG A 104 -1.77 -6.72 9.51
N LEU A 105 -1.87 -5.39 9.44
CA LEU A 105 -1.64 -4.65 8.21
C LEU A 105 -0.14 -4.55 7.97
N LEU A 106 0.40 -5.48 7.18
CA LEU A 106 1.82 -5.50 6.82
C LEU A 106 2.04 -4.60 5.59
N LEU A 107 2.90 -3.61 5.75
CA LEU A 107 3.23 -2.60 4.74
C LEU A 107 4.65 -2.83 4.21
N THR A 108 4.88 -2.63 2.91
CA THR A 108 6.21 -2.66 2.30
C THR A 108 6.38 -1.55 1.25
N TRP A 109 7.62 -1.16 1.01
CA TRP A 109 7.99 -0.29 -0.11
C TRP A 109 7.98 -1.10 -1.42
N CYS A 110 7.54 -0.47 -2.50
CA CYS A 110 7.51 -1.06 -3.83
C CYS A 110 8.01 -0.08 -4.88
N GLU A 111 8.74 -0.60 -5.86
CA GLU A 111 9.17 0.21 -7.00
C GLU A 111 8.00 0.41 -7.98
N PRO A 112 7.88 1.57 -8.66
CA PRO A 112 6.71 1.94 -9.49
C PRO A 112 6.43 0.97 -10.65
N TRP A 113 7.47 0.29 -11.15
CA TRP A 113 7.32 -0.71 -12.21
C TRP A 113 6.77 -2.07 -11.72
N THR A 114 6.60 -2.27 -10.41
CA THR A 114 5.93 -3.44 -9.83
C THR A 114 4.43 -3.37 -10.08
N CYS A 115 3.83 -4.50 -10.47
CA CYS A 115 2.38 -4.64 -10.63
C CYS A 115 1.79 -5.34 -9.40
N PRO A 116 1.03 -4.65 -8.53
CA PRO A 116 0.34 -5.30 -7.42
C PRO A 116 -0.87 -6.11 -7.91
N SER A 117 -1.20 -7.18 -7.20
CA SER A 117 -2.43 -7.94 -7.42
C SER A 117 -3.67 -7.19 -6.94
N ASP A 118 -4.85 -7.69 -7.29
CA ASP A 118 -6.14 -7.17 -6.82
C ASP A 118 -6.36 -7.31 -5.30
N LEU A 119 -5.54 -8.15 -4.64
CA LEU A 119 -5.55 -8.37 -3.19
C LEU A 119 -4.43 -7.61 -2.46
N VAL A 120 -3.73 -6.72 -3.16
CA VAL A 120 -2.73 -5.81 -2.60
C VAL A 120 -3.20 -4.38 -2.79
N TYR A 121 -3.36 -3.65 -1.69
CA TYR A 121 -3.67 -2.22 -1.73
C TYR A 121 -2.41 -1.40 -1.99
N VAL A 122 -2.59 -0.31 -2.72
CA VAL A 122 -1.57 0.68 -3.04
C VAL A 122 -1.90 1.97 -2.32
N PHE A 123 -0.93 2.52 -1.60
CA PHE A 123 -0.97 3.90 -1.10
C PHE A 123 0.07 4.70 -1.87
N ALA A 124 -0.38 5.73 -2.58
CA ALA A 124 0.45 6.59 -3.43
C ALA A 124 1.22 7.63 -2.58
N PHE A 125 2.03 7.13 -1.65
CA PHE A 125 2.97 7.91 -0.86
C PHE A 125 4.38 7.38 -1.11
N ASP A 126 5.34 8.29 -1.21
CA ASP A 126 6.76 7.99 -1.44
C ASP A 126 7.66 8.37 -0.25
N ASP A 127 7.08 8.91 0.82
CA ASP A 127 7.77 9.45 1.99
C ASP A 127 7.64 8.58 3.25
N ASP A 128 8.66 8.67 4.12
CA ASP A 128 8.72 7.86 5.33
C ASP A 128 7.74 8.31 6.42
N TYR A 129 7.26 9.56 6.39
CA TYR A 129 6.24 10.05 7.33
C TYR A 129 4.91 9.31 7.13
N SER A 130 4.41 9.26 5.90
CA SER A 130 3.18 8.53 5.57
C SER A 130 3.31 7.03 5.86
N MET A 131 4.47 6.43 5.55
CA MET A 131 4.78 5.05 5.96
C MET A 131 4.72 4.88 7.48
N GLY A 132 5.28 5.82 8.23
CA GLY A 132 5.29 5.80 9.69
C GLY A 132 3.90 5.88 10.30
N VAL A 133 3.06 6.82 9.84
CA VAL A 133 1.67 6.95 10.30
C VAL A 133 0.90 5.67 10.02
N LEU A 134 0.98 5.12 8.80
CA LEU A 134 0.27 3.88 8.44
C LEU A 134 0.77 2.64 9.20
N SER A 135 2.05 2.62 9.57
CA SER A 135 2.67 1.52 10.33
C SER A 135 2.46 1.61 11.85
N SER A 136 1.85 2.69 12.35
CA SER A 136 1.68 2.94 13.78
C SER A 136 0.53 2.13 14.40
N SER A 137 0.59 1.96 15.72
CA SER A 137 -0.53 1.48 16.54
C SER A 137 -1.78 2.33 16.37
N THR A 138 -1.62 3.64 16.08
CA THR A 138 -2.71 4.58 15.86
C THR A 138 -3.53 4.20 14.65
N HIS A 139 -2.88 4.02 13.48
CA HIS A 139 -3.58 3.57 12.29
C HIS A 139 -4.09 2.12 12.45
N SER A 140 -3.32 1.25 13.11
CA SER A 140 -3.76 -0.12 13.37
C SER A 140 -5.05 -0.18 14.20
N ALA A 141 -5.17 0.62 15.27
CA ALA A 141 -6.36 0.63 16.13
C ALA A 141 -7.60 1.11 15.36
N TRP A 142 -7.44 2.15 14.52
CA TRP A 142 -8.49 2.61 13.62
C TRP A 142 -8.89 1.57 12.58
N ALA A 143 -7.90 0.96 11.91
CA ALA A 143 -8.15 -0.03 10.88
C ALA A 143 -8.95 -1.21 11.43
N TRP A 144 -8.63 -1.68 12.64
CA TRP A 144 -9.38 -2.72 13.34
C TRP A 144 -10.77 -2.30 13.77
N SER A 145 -10.98 -1.03 14.14
CA SER A 145 -12.30 -0.54 14.55
C SER A 145 -13.23 -0.29 13.37
N GLN A 146 -12.69 -0.01 12.17
CA GLN A 146 -13.46 0.38 10.98
C GLN A 146 -13.56 -0.68 9.88
N SER A 147 -12.69 -1.69 9.90
CA SER A 147 -12.70 -2.76 8.90
C SER A 147 -13.52 -3.96 9.37
N SER A 148 -14.00 -4.76 8.42
CA SER A 148 -14.53 -6.08 8.74
C SER A 148 -13.41 -7.09 8.99
N THR A 149 -13.77 -8.25 9.52
CA THR A 149 -12.86 -9.38 9.70
C THR A 149 -13.18 -10.50 8.73
N LEU A 150 -12.17 -11.31 8.38
CA LEU A 150 -12.33 -12.58 7.69
C LEU A 150 -11.73 -13.69 8.56
N LYS A 151 -12.58 -14.57 9.12
CA LYS A 151 -12.15 -15.65 10.03
C LYS A 151 -11.30 -15.15 11.23
N GLY A 152 -11.62 -13.96 11.73
CA GLY A 152 -10.91 -13.33 12.85
C GLY A 152 -9.73 -12.43 12.45
N ASP A 153 -9.26 -12.51 11.21
CA ASP A 153 -8.20 -11.63 10.70
C ASP A 153 -8.77 -10.31 10.18
N LEU A 154 -7.96 -9.24 10.24
CA LEU A 154 -8.28 -7.95 9.65
C LEU A 154 -8.49 -8.13 8.14
N ARG A 155 -9.64 -7.69 7.63
CA ARG A 155 -9.86 -7.49 6.20
C ARG A 155 -9.86 -6.01 5.91
N TYR A 156 -8.66 -5.46 5.72
CA TYR A 156 -8.48 -4.02 5.50
C TYR A 156 -9.35 -3.57 4.33
N THR A 157 -10.11 -2.49 4.53
CA THR A 157 -11.02 -1.96 3.52
C THR A 157 -10.76 -0.46 3.41
N PRO A 158 -10.07 0.03 2.35
CA PRO A 158 -9.66 1.42 2.27
C PRO A 158 -10.81 2.41 2.41
N THR A 159 -12.00 2.08 1.91
CA THR A 159 -13.17 2.98 1.99
C THR A 159 -13.69 3.20 3.40
N SER A 160 -13.52 2.23 4.31
CA SER A 160 -13.94 2.36 5.71
C SER A 160 -12.77 2.63 6.65
N ALA A 161 -11.54 2.22 6.32
CA ALA A 161 -10.37 2.42 7.16
C ALA A 161 -9.52 3.61 6.71
N PHE A 162 -9.05 3.64 5.47
CA PHE A 162 -8.09 4.65 5.00
C PHE A 162 -8.76 6.01 4.76
N LEU A 163 -9.83 6.05 3.97
CA LEU A 163 -10.48 7.30 3.56
C LEU A 163 -11.00 8.12 4.75
N PRO A 164 -11.66 7.53 5.77
CA PRO A 164 -12.11 8.29 6.94
C PRO A 164 -11.06 8.35 8.06
N PHE A 165 -9.82 7.86 7.85
CA PHE A 165 -8.80 7.95 8.90
C PHE A 165 -8.48 9.42 9.19
N PRO A 166 -8.65 9.90 10.43
CA PRO A 166 -8.26 11.25 10.78
C PRO A 166 -6.74 11.28 10.97
N TRP A 167 -6.02 11.59 9.89
CA TRP A 167 -4.58 11.84 9.88
C TRP A 167 -4.19 12.92 10.90
N PRO A 168 -2.97 12.89 11.45
CA PRO A 168 -2.52 13.95 12.36
C PRO A 168 -2.52 15.30 11.62
N TYR A 169 -3.14 16.32 12.21
CA TYR A 169 -3.18 17.68 11.66
C TYR A 169 -3.54 18.74 12.72
N PRO A 170 -2.86 19.90 12.76
CA PRO A 170 -1.65 20.26 11.99
C PRO A 170 -0.40 19.52 12.49
N VAL A 171 0.63 19.43 11.65
CA VAL A 171 1.90 18.76 11.97
C VAL A 171 3.05 19.69 11.59
N THR A 172 3.97 19.94 12.52
CA THR A 172 5.18 20.73 12.25
C THR A 172 6.20 19.92 11.45
N ASP A 173 7.13 20.58 10.76
CA ASP A 173 8.21 19.89 10.03
C ASP A 173 9.07 19.01 10.96
N GLU A 174 9.30 19.45 12.19
CA GLU A 174 10.01 18.67 13.21
C GLU A 174 9.23 17.41 13.62
N GLN A 175 7.91 17.51 13.82
CA GLN A 175 7.07 16.34 14.10
C GLN A 175 7.06 15.37 12.92
N ARG A 176 6.94 15.91 11.69
CA ARG A 176 6.98 15.13 10.46
C ARG A 176 8.28 14.35 10.34
N GLU A 177 9.41 15.01 10.55
CA GLU A 177 10.73 14.37 10.46
C GLU A 177 10.94 13.33 11.56
N ARG A 178 10.50 13.57 12.80
CA ARG A 178 10.59 12.56 13.87
C ARG A 178 9.85 11.27 13.54
N VAL A 179 8.65 11.37 12.95
CA VAL A 179 7.90 10.19 12.50
C VAL A 179 8.61 9.52 11.33
N ALA A 180 9.13 10.30 10.37
CA ALA A 180 9.88 9.78 9.23
C ALA A 180 11.15 9.02 9.67
N GLU A 181 11.93 9.56 10.59
CA GLU A 181 13.12 8.92 11.14
C GLU A 181 12.79 7.64 11.91
N ALA A 182 11.79 7.68 12.79
CA ALA A 182 11.34 6.49 13.53
C ALA A 182 10.85 5.38 12.58
N SER A 183 10.12 5.77 11.53
CA SER A 183 9.69 4.88 10.45
C SER A 183 10.88 4.23 9.74
N ARG A 184 11.85 5.01 9.27
CA ARG A 184 13.06 4.47 8.62
C ARG A 184 13.81 3.49 9.51
N ARG A 185 14.03 3.83 10.79
CA ARG A 185 14.73 2.95 11.74
C ARG A 185 13.99 1.64 11.96
N MET A 186 12.67 1.69 12.18
CA MET A 186 11.83 0.50 12.34
C MET A 186 11.83 -0.39 11.09
N ILE A 187 11.62 0.20 9.91
CA ILE A 187 11.58 -0.51 8.63
C ILE A 187 12.93 -1.15 8.30
N SER A 188 14.04 -0.43 8.52
CA SER A 188 15.39 -0.97 8.28
C SER A 188 15.65 -2.15 9.20
N ARG A 189 15.34 -2.03 10.50
CA ARG A 189 15.60 -3.10 11.46
C ARG A 189 14.81 -4.37 11.18
N ARG A 190 13.51 -4.26 10.82
CA ARG A 190 12.74 -5.44 10.44
C ARG A 190 13.28 -6.11 9.17
N GLN A 191 13.80 -5.33 8.21
CA GLN A 191 14.36 -5.85 6.96
C GLN A 191 15.66 -6.60 7.22
N GLU A 192 16.54 -6.06 8.08
CA GLU A 192 17.75 -6.75 8.55
C GLU A 192 17.40 -8.11 9.16
N ILE A 193 16.46 -8.13 10.13
CA ILE A 193 16.07 -9.38 10.79
C ILE A 193 15.50 -10.38 9.79
N CYS A 194 14.58 -9.96 8.91
CA CYS A 194 14.01 -10.85 7.90
C CYS A 194 15.08 -11.41 6.95
N ALA A 195 16.04 -10.57 6.53
CA ALA A 195 17.15 -10.98 5.67
C ALA A 195 18.12 -11.94 6.39
N GLU A 196 18.48 -11.66 7.63
CA GLU A 196 19.37 -12.53 8.43
C GLU A 196 18.72 -13.89 8.71
N GLN A 197 17.44 -13.90 9.06
CA GLN A 197 16.72 -15.10 9.52
C GLN A 197 16.00 -15.85 8.41
N GLN A 198 15.99 -15.31 7.19
CA GLN A 198 15.37 -15.91 6.01
C GLN A 198 13.88 -16.25 6.20
N PHE A 199 13.13 -15.34 6.82
CA PHE A 199 11.66 -15.41 6.88
C PHE A 199 11.01 -14.04 6.67
N GLY A 200 9.72 -14.02 6.29
CA GLY A 200 8.97 -12.79 6.09
C GLY A 200 8.38 -12.17 7.35
N LEU A 201 7.65 -11.06 7.14
CA LEU A 201 7.06 -10.24 8.19
C LEU A 201 6.05 -11.00 9.08
N THR A 202 5.29 -11.96 8.55
CA THR A 202 4.35 -12.75 9.37
C THR A 202 5.07 -13.45 10.51
N ARG A 203 6.14 -14.19 10.18
CA ARG A 203 6.93 -14.92 11.16
C ARG A 203 7.66 -13.97 12.10
N LEU A 204 8.25 -12.89 11.57
CA LEU A 204 8.89 -11.86 12.38
C LEU A 204 7.95 -11.36 13.49
N TYR A 205 6.75 -10.90 13.11
CA TYR A 205 5.85 -10.29 14.08
C TYR A 205 5.20 -11.31 15.03
N ASN A 206 5.09 -12.58 14.65
CA ASN A 206 4.70 -13.61 15.61
C ASN A 206 5.79 -13.82 16.67
N LEU A 207 7.06 -13.85 16.29
CA LEU A 207 8.18 -13.91 17.24
C LEU A 207 8.24 -12.65 18.14
N VAL A 208 7.95 -11.47 17.60
CA VAL A 208 7.86 -10.23 18.40
C VAL A 208 6.74 -10.30 19.45
N ASP A 209 5.57 -10.84 19.09
CA ASP A 209 4.47 -11.09 20.05
C ASP A 209 4.91 -12.06 21.16
N GLU A 210 5.72 -13.07 20.82
CA GLU A 210 6.29 -14.06 21.75
C GLU A 210 7.44 -13.50 22.60
N GLY A 211 7.84 -12.24 22.38
CA GLY A 211 8.85 -11.53 23.17
C GLY A 211 10.24 -11.44 22.55
N ALA A 212 10.44 -11.96 21.33
CA ALA A 212 11.69 -11.78 20.60
C ALA A 212 11.86 -10.33 20.08
N TYR A 213 13.09 -9.98 19.71
CA TYR A 213 13.45 -8.69 19.10
C TYR A 213 12.95 -7.47 19.89
N ALA A 214 13.34 -7.42 21.17
CA ALA A 214 12.98 -6.32 22.08
C ALA A 214 13.41 -4.93 21.55
N ASP A 215 14.50 -4.90 20.79
CA ASP A 215 14.97 -3.73 20.05
C ASP A 215 13.97 -3.27 18.98
N LEU A 216 13.42 -4.18 18.17
CA LEU A 216 12.39 -3.84 17.18
C LEU A 216 11.08 -3.39 17.87
N ARG A 217 10.71 -4.02 18.98
CA ARG A 217 9.55 -3.59 19.78
C ARG A 217 9.74 -2.19 20.34
N LYS A 218 10.97 -1.83 20.76
CA LYS A 218 11.32 -0.47 21.18
C LYS A 218 11.16 0.52 20.03
N LEU A 219 11.63 0.19 18.83
CA LEU A 219 11.47 1.04 17.64
C LEU A 219 10.00 1.28 17.27
N HIS A 220 9.15 0.25 17.39
CA HIS A 220 7.70 0.43 17.23
C HIS A 220 7.11 1.41 18.25
N ARG A 221 7.49 1.28 19.52
CA ARG A 221 7.05 2.21 20.57
C ARG A 221 7.50 3.65 20.29
N GLU A 222 8.75 3.85 19.84
CA GLU A 222 9.27 5.16 19.45
C GLU A 222 8.46 5.78 18.31
N LEU A 223 8.11 4.99 17.29
CA LEU A 223 7.24 5.42 16.19
C LEU A 223 5.84 5.80 16.69
N ASP A 224 5.23 4.95 17.53
CA ASP A 224 3.88 5.19 18.06
C ASP A 224 3.84 6.45 18.94
N GLU A 225 4.87 6.68 19.75
CA GLU A 225 5.00 7.90 20.56
C GLU A 225 5.16 9.15 19.69
N ALA A 226 5.94 9.07 18.61
CA ALA A 226 6.09 10.18 17.66
C ALA A 226 4.78 10.51 16.94
N VAL A 227 4.00 9.49 16.55
CA VAL A 227 2.69 9.67 15.94
C VAL A 227 1.69 10.25 16.96
N ALA A 228 1.65 9.73 18.18
CA ALA A 228 0.79 10.28 19.25
C ALA A 228 1.10 11.76 19.52
N ALA A 229 2.37 12.16 19.50
CA ALA A 229 2.79 13.55 19.64
C ALA A 229 2.29 14.44 18.49
N CYS A 230 2.15 13.92 17.26
CA CYS A 230 1.54 14.65 16.14
C CYS A 230 0.05 14.96 16.38
N TYR A 231 -0.65 14.13 17.15
CA TYR A 231 -2.03 14.40 17.59
C TYR A 231 -2.10 15.28 18.85
N GLY A 232 -0.96 15.70 19.42
CA GLY A 232 -0.89 16.41 20.70
C GLY A 232 -1.24 15.52 21.90
N TRP A 233 -1.10 14.20 21.78
CA TRP A 233 -1.42 13.27 22.87
C TRP A 233 -0.21 12.97 23.76
N PRO A 234 -0.45 12.67 25.06
CA PRO A 234 0.60 12.13 25.92
C PRO A 234 1.13 10.79 25.42
N LYS A 235 2.42 10.51 25.67
CA LYS A 235 3.07 9.23 25.31
C LYS A 235 2.36 8.00 25.86
N SER A 236 1.72 8.11 27.03
CA SER A 236 0.96 7.01 27.64
C SER A 236 -0.18 6.50 26.74
N ILE A 237 -0.70 7.33 25.84
CA ILE A 237 -1.76 6.95 24.90
C ILE A 237 -1.24 6.06 23.78
N ALA A 238 0.05 6.19 23.40
CA ALA A 238 0.61 5.59 22.19
C ALA A 238 0.47 4.05 22.11
N GLN A 239 0.23 3.38 23.23
CA GLN A 239 0.08 1.91 23.31
C GLN A 239 -1.33 1.47 23.74
N ASP A 240 -2.22 2.40 24.07
CA ASP A 240 -3.59 2.10 24.49
C ASP A 240 -4.53 2.14 23.28
N LYS A 241 -4.76 0.97 22.66
CA LYS A 241 -5.59 0.85 21.45
C LYS A 241 -7.04 1.31 21.67
N HIS A 242 -7.59 1.14 22.88
CA HIS A 242 -8.96 1.54 23.16
C HIS A 242 -9.08 3.05 23.24
N GLU A 243 -8.16 3.69 23.96
CA GLU A 243 -8.13 5.14 24.10
C GLU A 243 -7.76 5.84 22.79
N ILE A 244 -6.83 5.27 22.01
CA ILE A 244 -6.53 5.70 20.64
C ILE A 244 -7.81 5.68 19.79
N ALA A 245 -8.50 4.54 19.72
CA ALA A 245 -9.70 4.41 18.89
C ALA A 245 -10.76 5.44 19.30
N ARG A 246 -11.02 5.59 20.61
CA ARG A 246 -11.96 6.58 21.14
C ARG A 246 -11.63 8.02 20.71
N ARG A 247 -10.35 8.42 20.80
CA ARG A 247 -9.90 9.75 20.39
C ARG A 247 -10.00 9.97 18.88
N LEU A 248 -9.67 8.96 18.08
CA LEU A 248 -9.81 9.05 16.62
C LEU A 248 -11.29 9.15 16.21
N PHE A 249 -12.20 8.44 16.89
CA PHE A 249 -13.63 8.57 16.64
C PHE A 249 -14.15 9.98 16.92
N ALA A 250 -13.76 10.56 18.05
CA ALA A 250 -14.11 11.94 18.38
C ALA A 250 -13.55 12.92 17.33
N LEU A 251 -12.26 12.79 16.98
CA LEU A 251 -11.61 13.64 15.99
C LEU A 251 -12.27 13.52 14.60
N ASN A 252 -12.60 12.31 14.16
CA ASN A 252 -13.29 12.09 12.90
C ASN A 252 -14.69 12.74 12.89
N ALA A 253 -15.43 12.67 14.01
CA ALA A 253 -16.72 13.32 14.14
C ALA A 253 -16.61 14.86 14.09
N GLU A 254 -15.62 15.44 14.78
CA GLU A 254 -15.35 16.89 14.73
C GLU A 254 -15.01 17.36 13.31
N ILE A 255 -14.16 16.60 12.59
CA ILE A 255 -13.78 16.89 11.20
C ILE A 255 -15.02 16.80 10.29
N ALA A 256 -15.80 15.73 10.39
CA ALA A 256 -16.99 15.53 9.57
C ALA A 256 -18.06 16.59 9.82
N ALA A 257 -18.15 17.12 11.05
CA ALA A 257 -19.06 18.20 11.42
C ALA A 257 -18.53 19.60 11.01
N GLY A 258 -17.34 19.70 10.42
CA GLY A 258 -16.73 20.98 10.05
C GLY A 258 -16.31 21.84 11.25
N GLN A 259 -16.19 21.25 12.44
CA GLN A 259 -15.86 21.96 13.68
C GLN A 259 -14.36 22.30 13.79
N ARG A 260 -13.55 21.76 12.88
CA ARG A 260 -12.10 21.93 12.84
C ARG A 260 -11.63 22.06 11.40
N ALA A 261 -10.76 23.04 11.15
CA ALA A 261 -10.04 23.11 9.88
C ALA A 261 -9.13 21.88 9.73
N TYR A 262 -9.25 21.19 8.59
CA TYR A 262 -8.58 19.91 8.39
C TYR A 262 -8.16 19.74 6.93
N ASP A 263 -6.85 19.75 6.69
CA ASP A 263 -6.25 19.46 5.39
C ASP A 263 -4.87 18.80 5.59
N PRO A 264 -4.81 17.52 5.97
CA PRO A 264 -3.56 16.82 6.28
C PRO A 264 -2.62 16.65 5.09
N PHE A 265 -3.11 16.92 3.87
CA PHE A 265 -2.35 16.79 2.62
C PHE A 265 -2.17 18.11 1.88
N ALA A 266 -2.50 19.24 2.53
CA ALA A 266 -2.21 20.57 2.03
C ALA A 266 -0.74 20.66 1.58
N GLY A 267 -0.50 21.02 0.33
CA GLY A 267 0.85 21.18 -0.22
C GLY A 267 1.41 19.98 -1.00
N ARG A 268 0.75 18.82 -1.01
CA ARG A 268 1.09 17.70 -1.93
C ARG A 268 0.32 17.78 -3.26
N ASP A 269 0.29 18.98 -3.85
CA ASP A 269 -0.34 19.35 -5.15
C ASP A 269 -1.67 20.12 -5.09
N GLY A 270 -2.03 20.73 -3.95
CA GLY A 270 -3.15 21.70 -3.88
C GLY A 270 -4.53 21.16 -4.32
N ARG A 271 -4.62 19.85 -4.53
CA ARG A 271 -5.83 19.10 -4.88
C ARG A 271 -6.11 18.17 -3.72
N SER A 272 -7.33 18.16 -3.21
CA SER A 272 -7.73 17.19 -2.19
C SER A 272 -7.53 15.76 -2.70
N VAL A 273 -7.35 14.78 -1.80
CA VAL A 273 -7.22 13.35 -2.16
C VAL A 273 -8.41 12.89 -3.04
N ALA A 274 -9.61 13.46 -2.85
CA ALA A 274 -10.76 13.21 -3.70
C ALA A 274 -10.57 13.73 -5.14
N GLN A 275 -10.02 14.94 -5.29
CA GLN A 275 -9.68 15.54 -6.59
C GLN A 275 -8.53 14.80 -7.29
N GLN A 276 -7.57 14.25 -6.56
CA GLN A 276 -6.48 13.43 -7.11
C GLN A 276 -6.96 12.04 -7.57
N LEU A 277 -7.95 11.47 -6.87
CA LEU A 277 -8.50 10.15 -7.18
C LEU A 277 -9.67 10.18 -8.19
N GLY A 278 -10.08 11.37 -8.65
CA GLY A 278 -11.25 11.54 -9.51
C GLY A 278 -12.54 11.05 -8.87
N LEU A 279 -12.58 11.03 -7.54
CA LEU A 279 -13.78 10.72 -6.78
C LEU A 279 -14.66 11.99 -6.74
N PRO A 280 -15.99 11.85 -6.76
CA PRO A 280 -16.88 13.00 -6.63
C PRO A 280 -16.47 13.81 -5.40
N VAL A 281 -16.33 15.12 -5.59
CA VAL A 281 -16.16 16.07 -4.50
C VAL A 281 -17.52 16.71 -4.33
N ASP A 282 -18.38 16.00 -3.59
CA ASP A 282 -19.63 16.44 -2.95
C ASP A 282 -20.03 15.37 -1.92
#